data_AF-A0A4P6HIQ1-F1
#
_entry.id   AF-A0A4P6HIQ1-F1
#
_cell.length_a   1.000
_cell.length_b   1.000
_cell.length_c   1.000
_cell.angle_alpha   90.00
_cell.angle_beta   90.00
_cell.angle_gamma   90.00
#
_symmetry.space_group_name_H-M   'P 1'
#
loop_
_entity.id
_entity.type
_entity.pdbx_description
1 polymer ?
#
loop_
_entity_poly.entity_id
_entity_poly.type
_entity_poly.pdbx_seq_one_letter_code
_entity_poly.pdbx_strand_id
1 'polypeptide(L)'
;MAKARRKPKQEPRIITLATVQNPLWSPAQSETLTRFIQVPINPRESAVGGMVARKLLDEAQALSATRFRMLWETLGGKGAGAIDYTKEPVDGGKIAEPINLQQMQAGIELKRCRELLGERGYKLVSQVCGEGYQISELVDGKRQQLSLMDALRGFLDDLSVMWRYANHAQQKQVAVRK
;
A
#
# COMPACT_ATOMS: atom_id res chain seq x y z
N MET A 1 -46.50 -19.46 18.13
CA MET A 1 -45.60 -18.47 18.76
C MET A 1 -44.51 -18.10 17.75
N ALA A 2 -44.53 -16.88 17.20
CA ALA A 2 -43.60 -16.47 16.14
C ALA A 2 -42.23 -16.11 16.71
N LYS A 3 -41.17 -16.72 16.16
CA LYS A 3 -39.76 -16.49 16.56
C LYS A 3 -39.37 -15.04 16.23
N ALA A 4 -38.96 -14.28 17.23
CA ALA A 4 -38.49 -12.90 17.07
C ALA A 4 -37.32 -12.84 16.08
N ARG A 5 -37.46 -12.01 15.03
CA ARG A 5 -36.39 -11.71 14.09
C ARG A 5 -35.26 -11.02 14.85
N ARG A 6 -34.09 -11.67 14.95
CA ARG A 6 -32.87 -11.06 15.49
C ARG A 6 -32.52 -9.86 14.60
N LYS A 7 -32.46 -8.66 15.18
CA LYS A 7 -31.96 -7.47 14.49
C LYS A 7 -30.52 -7.76 14.00
N PRO A 8 -30.14 -7.38 12.76
CA PRO A 8 -28.78 -7.54 12.31
C PRO A 8 -27.85 -6.77 13.25
N LYS A 9 -26.85 -7.47 13.80
CA LYS A 9 -25.82 -6.88 14.65
C LYS A 9 -24.99 -5.96 13.76
N GLN A 10 -25.29 -4.66 13.78
CA GLN A 10 -24.42 -3.66 13.17
C GLN A 10 -23.06 -3.75 13.88
N GLU A 11 -22.07 -4.31 13.19
CA GLU A 11 -20.70 -4.24 13.66
C GLU A 11 -20.29 -2.77 13.73
N PRO A 12 -19.64 -2.32 14.82
CA PRO A 12 -19.16 -0.95 14.87
C PRO A 12 -18.16 -0.78 13.72
N ARG A 13 -18.42 0.20 12.83
CA ARG A 13 -17.42 0.67 11.88
C ARG A 13 -16.27 1.20 12.72
N ILE A 14 -15.20 0.42 12.85
CA ILE A 14 -13.99 0.87 13.56
C ILE A 14 -13.41 1.98 12.70
N ILE A 15 -13.71 3.21 13.08
CA ILE A 15 -13.22 4.42 12.45
C ILE A 15 -12.03 4.87 13.30
N THR A 16 -10.83 4.85 12.72
CA THR A 16 -9.65 5.44 13.34
C THR A 16 -9.46 6.83 12.75
N LEU A 17 -9.10 7.83 13.56
CA LEU A 17 -8.78 9.16 13.05
C LEU A 17 -7.32 9.16 12.57
N ALA A 18 -7.09 9.44 11.29
CA ALA A 18 -5.77 9.65 10.73
C ALA A 18 -5.54 11.13 10.43
N THR A 19 -4.35 11.63 10.75
CA THR A 19 -3.93 12.98 10.39
C THR A 19 -3.40 12.96 8.95
N VAL A 20 -4.12 13.62 8.04
CA VAL A 20 -3.77 13.69 6.61
C VAL A 20 -3.53 15.15 6.24
N GLN A 21 -2.63 15.39 5.29
CA GLN A 21 -2.45 16.73 4.73
C GLN A 21 -3.76 17.16 4.05
N ASN A 22 -4.21 18.37 4.36
CA ASN A 22 -5.41 18.91 3.75
C ASN A 22 -5.17 19.15 2.25
N PRO A 23 -5.89 18.48 1.34
CA PRO A 23 -5.67 18.61 -0.10
C PRO A 23 -6.02 20.00 -0.62
N LEU A 24 -6.85 20.75 0.10
CA LEU A 24 -7.22 22.13 -0.23
C LEU A 24 -6.23 23.14 0.34
N TRP A 25 -5.22 22.70 1.10
CA TRP A 25 -4.24 23.61 1.68
C TRP A 25 -3.31 24.18 0.60
N SER A 26 -3.22 25.50 0.58
CA SER A 26 -2.27 26.27 -0.21
C SER A 26 -1.56 27.28 0.70
N PRO A 27 -0.27 27.59 0.47
CA PRO A 27 0.42 28.66 1.21
C PRO A 27 -0.32 30.00 1.16
N ALA A 28 -1.04 30.28 0.06
CA ALA A 28 -1.83 31.51 -0.10
C ALA A 28 -3.10 31.54 0.77
N GLN A 29 -3.52 30.40 1.33
CA GLN A 29 -4.74 30.25 2.15
C GLN A 29 -4.42 29.74 3.56
N SER A 30 -3.18 29.95 4.03
CA SER A 30 -2.71 29.43 5.32
C SER A 30 -3.45 30.00 6.53
N GLU A 31 -4.04 31.19 6.39
CA GLU A 31 -4.83 31.83 7.46
C GLU A 31 -6.19 31.18 7.65
N THR A 32 -6.76 30.57 6.61
CA THR A 32 -8.13 30.02 6.62
C THR A 32 -8.16 28.50 6.73
N LEU A 33 -7.16 27.82 6.16
CA LEU A 33 -7.13 26.36 6.09
C LEU A 33 -5.95 25.80 6.88
N THR A 34 -6.24 24.87 7.80
CA THR A 34 -5.21 24.11 8.50
C THR A 34 -4.48 23.18 7.53
N ARG A 35 -3.16 23.09 7.68
CA ARG A 35 -2.29 22.22 6.87
C ARG A 35 -2.63 20.73 6.99
N PHE A 36 -3.11 20.33 8.17
CA PHE A 36 -3.47 18.95 8.47
C PHE A 36 -4.90 18.88 9.01
N ILE A 37 -5.64 17.86 8.58
CA ILE A 37 -7.00 17.57 9.03
C ILE A 37 -7.05 16.14 9.58
N GLN A 38 -7.95 15.89 10.54
CA GLN A 38 -8.23 14.54 11.00
C GLN A 38 -9.36 13.95 10.17
N VAL A 39 -9.10 12.82 9.52
CA VAL A 39 -10.05 12.13 8.66
C VAL A 39 -10.41 10.77 9.28
N PRO A 40 -11.71 10.42 9.34
CA PRO A 40 -12.17 9.06 9.58
C PRO A 40 -11.58 8.10 8.54
N ILE A 41 -10.70 7.18 8.93
CA ILE A 41 -10.26 6.08 8.07
C ILE A 41 -10.78 4.76 8.62
N ASN A 42 -11.23 3.88 7.73
CA ASN A 42 -11.49 2.50 8.09
C ASN A 42 -10.20 1.70 7.85
N PRO A 43 -9.48 1.27 8.92
CA PRO A 43 -8.24 0.54 8.76
C PRO A 43 -8.44 -0.82 8.08
N ARG A 44 -9.68 -1.32 7.94
CA ARG A 44 -9.99 -2.53 7.16
C ARG A 44 -10.09 -2.30 5.66
N GLU A 45 -10.06 -1.06 5.17
CA GLU A 45 -10.07 -0.74 3.73
C GLU A 45 -8.82 -1.22 3.00
N SER A 46 -7.73 -1.48 3.72
CA SER A 46 -6.55 -2.14 3.16
C SER A 46 -5.87 -3.02 4.21
N ALA A 47 -5.33 -4.17 3.78
CA ALA A 47 -4.55 -5.05 4.67
C ALA A 47 -3.43 -4.28 5.38
N VAL A 48 -2.75 -3.37 4.65
CA VAL A 48 -1.71 -2.48 5.18
C VAL A 48 -2.23 -1.56 6.28
N GLY A 49 -3.37 -0.89 6.08
CA GLY A 49 -3.97 -0.02 7.11
C GLY A 49 -4.28 -0.77 8.41
N GLY A 50 -4.76 -2.01 8.29
CA GLY A 50 -5.04 -2.87 9.43
C GLY A 50 -3.77 -3.28 10.18
N MET A 51 -2.69 -3.58 9.46
CA MET A 51 -1.39 -3.92 10.05
C MET A 51 -0.75 -2.73 10.76
N VAL A 52 -0.80 -1.53 10.17
CA VAL A 52 -0.29 -0.29 10.77
C VAL A 52 -1.06 0.07 12.04
N ALA A 53 -2.39 0.01 12.02
CA ALA A 53 -3.22 0.26 13.21
C ALA A 53 -2.90 -0.69 14.39
N ARG A 54 -2.45 -1.91 14.08
CA ARG A 54 -2.02 -2.91 15.08
C ARG A 54 -0.52 -2.82 15.42
N LYS A 55 0.21 -1.83 14.89
CA LYS A 55 1.66 -1.66 15.03
C LYS A 55 2.46 -2.91 14.60
N LEU A 56 1.97 -3.62 13.59
CA LEU A 56 2.65 -4.78 13.02
C LEU A 56 3.69 -4.41 11.96
N LEU A 57 3.60 -3.19 11.43
CA LEU A 57 4.57 -2.60 10.51
C LEU A 57 5.12 -1.33 11.15
N ASP A 58 6.42 -1.07 10.94
CA ASP A 58 7.03 0.20 11.29
C ASP A 58 6.70 1.31 10.25
N GLU A 59 7.16 2.53 10.51
CA GLU A 59 6.90 3.67 9.62
C GLU A 59 7.51 3.47 8.22
N ALA A 60 8.72 2.92 8.12
CA ALA A 60 9.42 2.74 6.85
C ALA A 60 8.78 1.63 6.01
N GLN A 61 8.37 0.54 6.65
CA GLN A 61 7.62 -0.57 6.06
C GLN A 61 6.24 -0.10 5.58
N ALA A 62 5.54 0.72 6.38
CA ALA A 62 4.25 1.29 6.00
C ALA A 62 4.35 2.22 4.78
N LEU A 63 5.39 3.06 4.72
CA LEU A 63 5.67 3.91 3.56
C LEU A 63 6.00 3.07 2.31
N SER A 64 6.78 2.01 2.49
CA SER A 64 7.12 1.07 1.41
C SER A 64 5.89 0.37 0.86
N ALA A 65 5.05 -0.19 1.74
CA ALA A 65 3.81 -0.85 1.35
C ALA A 65 2.85 0.11 0.62
N THR A 66 2.74 1.35 1.10
CA THR A 66 1.91 2.39 0.48
C THR A 66 2.43 2.78 -0.90
N ARG A 67 3.75 2.98 -1.06
CA ARG A 67 4.36 3.28 -2.35
C ARG A 67 4.21 2.12 -3.33
N PHE A 68 4.41 0.88 -2.87
CA PHE A 68 4.19 -0.30 -3.70
C PHE A 68 2.74 -0.33 -4.22
N ARG A 69 1.75 -0.12 -3.34
CA ARG A 69 0.34 -0.07 -3.74
C ARG A 69 0.07 1.01 -4.78
N MET A 70 0.60 2.22 -4.58
CA MET A 70 0.46 3.30 -5.55
C MET A 70 1.00 2.90 -6.94
N LEU A 71 2.19 2.28 -7.00
CA LEU A 71 2.76 1.80 -8.26
C LEU A 71 1.88 0.71 -8.89
N TRP A 72 1.38 -0.22 -8.08
CA TRP A 72 0.49 -1.31 -8.50
C TRP A 72 -0.83 -0.81 -9.08
N GLU A 73 -1.47 0.15 -8.40
CA GLU A 73 -2.72 0.80 -8.84
C GLU A 73 -2.50 1.67 -10.08
N THR A 74 -1.40 2.43 -10.13
CA THR A 74 -1.03 3.27 -11.29
C THR A 74 -0.91 2.42 -12.55
N LEU A 75 -0.37 1.21 -12.43
CA LEU A 75 -0.24 0.28 -13.54
C LEU A 75 -1.55 -0.46 -13.91
N GLY A 76 -2.60 -0.36 -13.09
CA GLY A 76 -3.91 -0.95 -13.37
C GLY A 76 -4.20 -2.28 -12.64
N GLY A 77 -3.56 -2.53 -11.50
CA GLY A 77 -3.98 -3.59 -10.56
C GLY A 77 -3.69 -5.04 -10.98
N LYS A 78 -3.20 -5.28 -12.20
CA LYS A 78 -2.71 -6.59 -12.67
C LYS A 78 -1.17 -6.73 -12.61
N GLY A 79 -0.48 -5.70 -12.12
CA GLY A 79 0.98 -5.66 -12.04
C GLY A 79 1.68 -5.55 -13.40
N ALA A 80 3.03 -5.61 -13.38
CA ALA A 80 3.92 -5.52 -14.55
C ALA A 80 3.71 -6.60 -15.63
N GLY A 81 2.88 -7.62 -15.36
CA GLY A 81 2.62 -8.71 -16.31
C GLY A 81 1.58 -8.41 -17.38
N ALA A 82 0.87 -7.27 -17.31
CA ALA A 82 -0.24 -6.97 -18.22
C ALA A 82 0.11 -6.06 -19.40
N ILE A 83 1.33 -5.51 -19.47
CA ILE A 83 1.72 -4.59 -20.54
C ILE A 83 2.86 -5.20 -21.37
N ASP A 84 2.49 -5.69 -22.56
CA ASP A 84 3.42 -6.12 -23.59
C ASP A 84 3.91 -4.89 -24.36
N TYR A 85 5.01 -4.29 -23.88
CA TYR A 85 5.61 -3.08 -24.46
C TYR A 85 6.27 -3.30 -25.83
N THR A 86 6.24 -4.53 -26.38
CA THR A 86 6.80 -4.84 -27.71
C THR A 86 5.77 -4.80 -28.84
N LYS A 87 4.49 -4.57 -28.52
CA LYS A 87 3.44 -4.47 -29.54
C LYS A 87 3.38 -3.06 -30.12
N GLU A 88 3.80 -2.97 -31.37
CA GLU A 88 3.63 -1.81 -32.23
C GLU A 88 2.12 -1.48 -32.38
N PRO A 89 1.68 -0.22 -32.23
CA PRO A 89 0.28 0.15 -32.37
C PRO A 89 -0.19 -0.12 -33.81
N VAL A 90 -1.19 -0.98 -33.98
CA VAL A 90 -1.82 -1.21 -35.29
C VAL A 90 -3.01 -0.26 -35.50
N ASP A 91 -3.05 0.34 -36.68
CA ASP A 91 -4.01 1.35 -37.10
C ASP A 91 -5.41 0.75 -37.32
N GLY A 92 -6.17 0.62 -36.23
CA GLY A 92 -7.54 0.12 -36.33
C GLY A 92 -8.17 -0.30 -35.01
N GLY A 93 -8.66 0.66 -34.23
CA GLY A 93 -9.69 0.39 -33.22
C GLY A 93 -9.47 1.05 -31.87
N LYS A 94 -10.07 2.25 -31.72
CA LYS A 94 -10.13 3.09 -30.52
C LYS A 94 -8.75 3.52 -30.02
N ILE A 95 -8.58 4.84 -29.87
CA ILE A 95 -7.40 5.46 -29.29
C ILE A 95 -7.15 4.79 -27.93
N ALA A 96 -6.19 3.86 -27.87
CA ALA A 96 -5.61 3.47 -26.61
C ALA A 96 -5.10 4.78 -26.01
N GLU A 97 -5.57 5.12 -24.80
CA GLU A 97 -5.01 6.26 -24.07
C GLU A 97 -3.48 6.13 -24.16
N PRO A 98 -2.77 7.17 -24.61
CA PRO A 98 -1.33 7.09 -24.82
C PRO A 98 -0.72 6.56 -23.53
N ILE A 99 0.07 5.48 -23.62
CA ILE A 99 0.78 4.87 -22.48
C ILE A 99 1.32 6.01 -21.62
N ASN A 100 0.68 6.24 -20.49
CA ASN A 100 0.96 7.41 -19.69
C ASN A 100 2.38 7.21 -19.14
N LEU A 101 3.26 8.22 -19.25
CA LEU A 101 4.64 8.17 -18.76
C LEU A 101 4.70 7.62 -17.33
N GLN A 102 3.67 7.92 -16.53
CA GLN A 102 3.48 7.42 -15.16
C GLN A 102 3.31 5.90 -15.08
N GLN A 103 2.54 5.29 -15.99
CA GLN A 103 2.38 3.84 -16.07
C GLN A 103 3.68 3.14 -16.47
N MET A 104 4.42 3.71 -17.43
CA MET A 104 5.72 3.17 -17.83
C MET A 104 6.72 3.22 -16.68
N GLN A 105 6.81 4.35 -15.96
CA GLN A 105 7.66 4.49 -14.78
C GLN A 105 7.25 3.53 -13.66
N ALA A 106 5.94 3.36 -13.43
CA ALA A 106 5.42 2.41 -12.46
C ALA A 106 5.80 0.96 -12.82
N GLY A 107 5.71 0.58 -14.10
CA GLY A 107 6.13 -0.73 -14.59
C GLY A 107 7.63 -0.99 -14.38
N ILE A 108 8.48 -0.01 -14.66
CA ILE A 108 9.93 -0.10 -14.43
C ILE A 108 10.24 -0.27 -12.94
N GLU A 109 9.61 0.53 -12.08
CA GLU A 109 9.81 0.41 -10.62
C GLU A 109 9.30 -0.93 -10.07
N LEU A 110 8.14 -1.42 -10.53
CA LEU A 110 7.63 -2.74 -10.13
C LEU A 110 8.53 -3.88 -10.61
N LYS A 111 9.12 -3.76 -11.80
CA LYS A 111 10.13 -4.71 -12.29
C LYS A 111 11.34 -4.73 -11.36
N ARG A 112 11.83 -3.56 -10.95
CA ARG A 112 12.94 -3.43 -9.99
C ARG A 112 12.60 -4.06 -8.63
N CYS A 113 11.37 -3.86 -8.13
CA CYS A 113 10.89 -4.56 -6.94
C CYS A 113 10.94 -6.09 -7.12
N ARG A 114 10.51 -6.61 -8.28
CA ARG A 114 10.53 -8.05 -8.56
C ARG A 114 11.94 -8.63 -8.61
N GLU A 115 12.88 -7.90 -9.22
CA GLU A 115 14.29 -8.29 -9.27
C GLU A 115 14.92 -8.34 -7.88
N LEU A 116 14.58 -7.38 -7.00
CA LEU A 116 15.07 -7.34 -5.62
C LEU A 116 14.50 -8.47 -4.75
N LEU A 117 13.18 -8.66 -4.79
CA LEU A 117 12.47 -9.57 -3.87
C LEU A 117 12.45 -11.02 -4.36
N GLY A 118 12.78 -11.25 -5.63
CA GLY A 118 12.55 -12.51 -6.32
C GLY A 118 11.07 -12.86 -6.45
N GLU A 119 10.79 -13.98 -7.13
CA GLU A 119 9.41 -14.34 -7.50
C GLU A 119 8.49 -14.55 -6.29
N ARG A 120 8.98 -15.23 -5.26
CA ARG A 120 8.19 -15.54 -4.05
C ARG A 120 7.89 -14.28 -3.25
N GLY A 121 8.89 -13.41 -3.05
CA GLY A 121 8.71 -12.17 -2.30
C GLY A 121 7.82 -11.19 -3.03
N TYR A 122 8.04 -11.02 -4.33
CA TYR A 122 7.21 -10.16 -5.16
C TYR A 122 5.75 -10.62 -5.19
N LYS A 123 5.49 -11.93 -5.30
CA LYS A 123 4.14 -12.48 -5.23
C LYS A 123 3.45 -12.17 -3.90
N LEU A 124 4.13 -12.40 -2.78
CA LEU A 124 3.57 -12.11 -1.45
C LEU A 124 3.23 -10.63 -1.28
N VAL A 125 4.15 -9.74 -1.65
CA VAL A 125 3.94 -8.29 -1.56
C VAL A 125 2.82 -7.84 -2.51
N SER A 126 2.74 -8.41 -3.72
CA SER A 126 1.66 -8.10 -4.66
C SER A 126 0.28 -8.50 -4.11
N GLN A 127 0.15 -9.71 -3.55
CA GLN A 127 -1.10 -10.19 -2.97
C GLN A 127 -1.54 -9.33 -1.78
N VAL A 128 -0.63 -8.99 -0.87
CA VAL A 128 -1.00 -8.27 0.37
C VAL A 128 -1.10 -6.76 0.15
N CYS A 129 -0.10 -6.14 -0.48
CA CYS A 129 -0.03 -4.69 -0.63
C CYS A 129 -0.72 -4.17 -1.90
N GLY A 130 -0.72 -4.95 -2.98
CA GLY A 130 -1.35 -4.59 -4.25
C GLY A 130 -2.84 -4.99 -4.29
N GLU A 131 -3.11 -6.28 -4.11
CA GLU A 131 -4.46 -6.85 -4.22
C GLU A 131 -5.28 -6.72 -2.92
N GLY A 132 -4.61 -6.54 -1.77
CA GLY A 132 -5.25 -6.29 -0.48
C GLY A 132 -5.63 -7.55 0.32
N TYR A 133 -5.09 -8.72 -0.03
CA TYR A 133 -5.33 -9.97 0.71
C TYR A 133 -4.84 -9.87 2.16
N GLN A 134 -5.63 -10.43 3.08
CA GLN A 134 -5.22 -10.66 4.46
C GLN A 134 -4.30 -11.87 4.54
N ILE A 135 -3.34 -11.85 5.46
CA ILE A 135 -2.45 -13.00 5.69
C ILE A 135 -3.23 -14.28 6.03
N SER A 136 -4.36 -14.15 6.72
CA SER A 136 -5.24 -15.28 7.04
C SER A 136 -5.97 -15.87 5.83
N GLU A 137 -6.02 -15.18 4.70
CA GLU A 137 -6.61 -15.68 3.45
C GLU A 137 -5.58 -16.43 2.60
N LEU A 138 -4.28 -16.21 2.83
CA LEU A 138 -3.20 -16.82 2.06
C LEU A 138 -2.76 -18.17 2.65
N VAL A 139 -2.84 -18.34 3.96
CA VAL A 139 -2.38 -19.55 4.66
C VAL A 139 -3.27 -19.90 5.86
N ASP A 140 -3.49 -21.20 6.02
CA ASP A 140 -4.15 -21.76 7.19
C ASP A 140 -3.16 -21.96 8.34
N GLY A 141 -3.61 -21.64 9.56
CA GLY A 141 -2.85 -21.89 10.78
C GLY A 141 -2.03 -20.70 11.27
N LYS A 142 -2.07 -20.48 12.60
CA LYS A 142 -1.45 -19.31 13.24
C LYS A 142 0.07 -19.24 13.03
N ARG A 143 0.76 -20.38 13.03
CA ARG A 143 2.23 -20.42 12.89
C ARG A 143 2.68 -20.01 11.49
N GLN A 144 1.95 -20.46 10.47
CA GLN A 144 2.18 -20.11 9.08
C GLN A 144 1.90 -18.62 8.85
N GLN A 145 0.81 -18.10 9.43
CA GLN A 145 0.49 -16.68 9.37
C GLN A 145 1.59 -15.80 9.99
N LEU A 146 2.13 -16.19 11.14
CA LEU A 146 3.27 -15.48 11.75
C LEU A 146 4.51 -15.53 10.85
N SER A 147 4.83 -16.71 10.32
CA SER A 147 5.99 -16.87 9.41
C SER A 147 5.83 -16.03 8.14
N LEU A 148 4.61 -15.94 7.60
CA LEU A 148 4.32 -15.14 6.41
C LEU A 148 4.36 -13.63 6.72
N MET A 149 3.91 -13.22 7.91
CA MET A 149 4.04 -11.85 8.39
C MET A 149 5.50 -11.44 8.55
N ASP A 150 6.33 -12.30 9.14
CA ASP A 150 7.76 -12.01 9.31
C ASP A 150 8.47 -11.94 7.94
N ALA A 151 8.11 -12.83 7.00
CA ALA A 151 8.60 -12.74 5.62
C ALA A 151 8.16 -11.43 4.93
N LEU A 152 6.89 -11.04 5.09
CA LEU A 152 6.37 -9.79 4.53
C LEU A 152 7.15 -8.58 5.06
N ARG A 153 7.42 -8.53 6.37
CA ARG A 153 8.23 -7.45 6.97
C ARG A 153 9.63 -7.39 6.35
N GLY A 154 10.31 -8.53 6.22
CA GLY A 154 11.64 -8.58 5.60
C GLY A 154 11.65 -8.03 4.17
N PHE A 155 10.66 -8.40 3.35
CA PHE A 155 10.55 -7.85 1.99
C PHE A 155 10.23 -6.35 1.98
N LEU A 156 9.42 -5.86 2.93
CA LEU A 156 9.16 -4.43 3.06
C LEU A 156 10.39 -3.66 3.54
N ASP A 157 11.25 -4.27 4.37
CA ASP A 157 12.54 -3.69 4.77
C ASP A 157 13.47 -3.54 3.57
N ASP A 158 13.57 -4.56 2.71
CA ASP A 158 14.36 -4.50 1.47
C ASP A 158 13.88 -3.36 0.55
N LEU A 159 12.55 -3.23 0.37
CA LEU A 159 11.96 -2.12 -0.37
C LEU A 159 12.23 -0.77 0.29
N SER A 160 12.21 -0.70 1.62
CA SER A 160 12.51 0.52 2.36
C SER A 160 13.95 0.97 2.15
N VAL A 161 14.89 0.03 2.04
CA VAL A 161 16.30 0.30 1.74
C VAL A 161 16.43 0.79 0.30
N MET A 162 15.79 0.10 -0.66
CA MET A 162 15.80 0.48 -2.07
C MET A 162 15.29 1.91 -2.30
N TRP A 163 14.22 2.31 -1.60
CA TRP A 163 13.65 3.66 -1.66
C TRP A 163 14.23 4.65 -0.65
N ARG A 164 15.24 4.23 0.14
CA ARG A 164 15.96 5.06 1.13
C ARG A 164 15.08 5.61 2.26
N TYR A 165 14.00 4.89 2.61
CA TYR A 165 13.18 5.21 3.78
C TYR A 165 13.85 4.82 5.10
N ALA A 166 14.71 3.80 5.08
CA ALA A 166 15.48 3.35 6.25
C ALA A 166 16.35 4.47 6.88
N ASN A 167 16.70 5.51 6.11
CA ASN A 167 17.47 6.65 6.63
C ASN A 167 16.67 7.61 7.51
N HIS A 168 15.33 7.57 7.49
CA HIS A 168 14.52 8.54 8.24
C HIS A 168 14.48 8.25 9.75
N ALA A 169 14.59 6.97 10.15
CA ALA A 169 14.65 6.56 11.55
C ALA A 169 16.03 6.82 12.17
N GLN A 170 17.12 6.64 11.41
CA GLN A 170 18.49 6.94 11.86
C GLN A 170 18.78 8.44 11.94
N GLN A 171 18.22 9.26 11.04
CA GLN A 171 18.40 10.73 11.09
C GLN A 171 17.77 11.38 12.32
N LYS A 172 16.61 10.90 12.80
CA LYS A 172 16.00 11.41 14.06
C LYS A 172 16.83 11.08 15.30
N GLN A 173 17.49 9.93 15.36
CA GLN A 173 18.31 9.56 16.53
C GLN A 173 19.63 10.35 16.60
N VAL A 174 20.19 10.74 15.46
CA VAL A 174 21.40 11.59 15.41
C VAL A 174 21.09 13.04 15.74
N ALA A 175 19.89 13.53 15.40
CA ALA A 175 19.47 14.91 15.70
C ALA A 175 19.10 15.15 17.18
N VAL A 176 18.72 14.11 17.93
CA VAL A 176 18.37 14.20 19.37
C VAL A 176 19.59 14.02 20.28
N ARG A 177 20.74 13.61 19.73
CA ARG A 177 22.01 13.41 20.47
C ARG A 177 23.02 14.55 20.27
N LYS A 178 22.56 15.75 19.90
CA LYS A 178 23.41 16.96 19.83
C LYS A 178 22.92 18.01 20.80
#